data_AF-A0A7V3D483-F1
#
_entry.id   AF-A0A7V3D483-F1
#
_cell.length_a   1.000
_cell.length_b   1.000
_cell.length_c   1.000
_cell.angle_alpha   90.00
_cell.angle_beta   90.00
_cell.angle_gamma   90.00
#
_symmetry.space_group_name_H-M   'P 1'
#
loop_
_entity.id
_entity.type
_entity.pdbx_description
1 polymer ?
#
loop_
_entity_poly.entity_id
_entity_poly.type
_entity_poly.pdbx_seq_one_letter_code
_entity_poly.pdbx_strand_id
1 'polypeptide(L)'
;MPSEAATPAQVTQPAQPPRTDLTIDWDDLQDRIRRIPLGSGGNVSALFWAPDGRRLAFTGTYNGQLGTYTIDLNEDTPTPRQLSSGTGSQPRWLRTGNQIVWLSAGVPASLSATAAPTTTPPTTPPMTGRTGRRFTPPTTTPSTTPTETATTAGTPYRFTVVQEVELPRKYASAFNIAWRLMKDGWYDERMGNRDWEAVRKKYVDMAREAPDIETFATVVNMMLGELNGSHLGFAPLGTRRGRGAAPTPQETRGPVEGTAHLGVRFDHTFAGPGLKVRDVLPRSPAAQKRSQIKAGEVILAIDGKNVGPDTDLTAILNGPLARDISLKVKDAQGNERDLVLRPISYIQARSLLYDKWVRDNRQRVEELSKGRLGYLHISAMSMPSFQKFEEELCSAGAGKDGLIIDVRENGGGSTADHLLTALTQPRHAITVGRDGLPGYPQDRKVYTTWNKPIVVLCNQNSYSNAEIFSHAIKTLKRGKLVGVPTAGGVISTGAAMVQDLGMLRMPSRGWYTLNDGLDMELNGAVPDVIIWPKPGDLPQGKDEQLAKGVEVLTAEVAEWKKKPLPKLKKATEREAKTTAMRD
;
A
#
# COMPACT_ATOMS: atom_id res chain seq x y z
N MET A 1 -22.27 22.11 65.49
CA MET A 1 -20.82 21.87 65.38
C MET A 1 -20.56 21.11 64.08
N PRO A 2 -20.16 21.79 62.99
CA PRO A 2 -19.89 21.11 61.74
C PRO A 2 -18.50 20.45 61.78
N SER A 3 -18.44 19.24 61.23
CA SER A 3 -17.26 18.39 61.06
C SER A 3 -16.23 19.08 60.16
N GLU A 4 -15.02 19.33 60.69
CA GLU A 4 -13.88 19.82 59.91
C GLU A 4 -13.52 18.83 58.78
N ALA A 5 -13.50 19.33 57.55
CA ALA A 5 -12.99 18.62 56.40
C ALA A 5 -11.46 18.58 56.48
N ALA A 6 -10.88 17.37 56.49
CA ALA A 6 -9.44 17.19 56.44
C ALA A 6 -8.87 17.69 55.10
N THR A 7 -7.93 18.62 55.18
CA THR A 7 -7.12 19.11 54.05
C THR A 7 -6.34 17.97 53.40
N PRO A 8 -6.37 17.79 52.06
CA PRO A 8 -5.58 16.75 51.42
C PRO A 8 -4.08 17.06 51.56
N ALA A 9 -3.31 16.09 52.02
CA ALA A 9 -1.86 16.17 52.15
C ALA A 9 -1.23 16.48 50.77
N GLN A 10 -0.45 17.56 50.70
CA GLN A 10 0.40 17.83 49.54
C GLN A 10 1.42 16.70 49.40
N VAL A 11 1.28 15.92 48.34
CA VAL A 11 2.33 14.98 47.91
C VAL A 11 3.48 15.80 47.35
N THR A 12 4.52 16.01 48.16
CA THR A 12 5.78 16.62 47.72
C THR A 12 6.39 15.73 46.64
N GLN A 13 6.42 16.21 45.39
CA GLN A 13 7.19 15.54 44.34
C GLN A 13 8.67 15.56 44.74
N PRO A 14 9.39 14.42 44.66
CA PRO A 14 10.82 14.40 44.87
C PRO A 14 11.49 15.34 43.86
N ALA A 15 12.41 16.18 44.32
CA ALA A 15 13.14 17.13 43.50
C ALA A 15 13.76 16.41 42.29
N GLN A 16 13.49 16.91 41.07
CA GLN A 16 14.16 16.39 39.88
C GLN A 16 15.67 16.63 40.03
N PRO A 17 16.52 15.62 39.77
CA PRO A 17 17.96 15.82 39.79
C PRO A 17 18.34 16.91 38.78
N PRO A 18 19.40 17.71 39.05
CA PRO A 18 19.84 18.75 38.14
C PRO A 18 20.07 18.16 36.75
N ARG A 19 19.46 18.76 35.74
CA ARG A 19 19.71 18.37 34.34
C ARG A 19 21.17 18.73 34.04
N THR A 20 22.00 17.71 33.88
CA THR A 20 23.31 17.87 33.23
C THR A 20 23.07 18.36 31.81
N ASP A 21 23.83 19.37 31.39
CA ASP A 21 23.79 19.86 30.01
C ASP A 21 24.11 18.70 29.07
N LEU A 22 23.16 18.32 28.23
CA LEU A 22 23.30 17.25 27.26
C LEU A 22 24.29 17.71 26.19
N THR A 23 25.54 17.23 26.29
CA THR A 23 26.54 17.41 25.23
C THR A 23 26.42 16.25 24.25
N ILE A 24 25.99 16.54 23.02
CA ILE A 24 25.98 15.56 21.93
C ILE A 24 27.26 15.77 21.13
N ASP A 25 28.15 14.79 21.16
CA ASP A 25 29.37 14.78 20.39
C ASP A 25 29.06 14.31 18.96
N TRP A 26 29.18 15.22 17.99
CA TRP A 26 28.98 14.95 16.56
C TRP A 26 30.29 14.70 15.81
N ASP A 27 31.44 14.93 16.44
CA ASP A 27 32.74 14.85 15.79
C ASP A 27 33.02 13.42 15.35
N ASP A 28 33.51 13.25 14.12
CA ASP A 28 33.82 11.95 13.52
C ASP A 28 32.70 10.89 13.65
N LEU A 29 31.43 11.32 13.65
CA LEU A 29 30.30 10.39 13.78
C LEU A 29 30.34 9.30 12.69
N GLN A 30 30.79 9.61 11.48
CA GLN A 30 30.94 8.65 10.38
C GLN A 30 31.89 7.50 10.72
N ASP A 31 32.92 7.75 11.53
CA ASP A 31 33.93 6.77 11.95
C ASP A 31 33.46 5.95 13.16
N ARG A 32 32.40 6.44 13.84
CA ARG A 32 31.76 5.77 14.98
C ARG A 32 30.53 4.95 14.57
N ILE A 33 30.19 4.88 13.27
CA ILE A 33 29.13 4.01 12.75
C ILE A 33 29.59 2.54 12.79
N ARG A 34 28.99 1.75 13.67
CA ARG A 34 29.22 0.30 13.75
C ARG A 34 28.11 -0.45 13.03
N ARG A 35 28.46 -1.26 12.03
CA ARG A 35 27.53 -2.19 11.36
C ARG A 35 27.52 -3.51 12.11
N ILE A 36 26.34 -3.97 12.51
CA ILE A 36 26.16 -5.24 13.21
C ILE A 36 25.54 -6.23 12.22
N PRO A 37 26.30 -7.22 11.71
CA PRO A 37 25.78 -8.19 10.78
C PRO A 37 24.79 -9.12 11.49
N LEU A 38 23.61 -9.31 10.89
CA LEU A 38 22.57 -10.20 11.44
C LEU A 38 22.65 -11.64 10.91
N GLY A 39 23.55 -11.90 9.97
CA GLY A 39 23.69 -13.19 9.31
C GLY A 39 22.55 -13.51 8.31
N SER A 40 22.53 -14.75 7.81
CA SER A 40 21.54 -15.20 6.82
C SER A 40 20.12 -15.15 7.37
N GLY A 41 19.20 -14.55 6.61
CA GLY A 41 17.80 -14.40 7.01
C GLY A 41 17.55 -13.49 8.22
N GLY A 42 18.56 -12.71 8.63
CA GLY A 42 18.46 -11.86 9.81
C GLY A 42 17.55 -10.66 9.63
N ASN A 43 16.75 -10.34 10.65
CA ASN A 43 15.91 -9.15 10.70
C ASN A 43 15.82 -8.59 12.13
N VAL A 44 15.53 -7.30 12.24
CA VAL A 44 15.38 -6.58 13.51
C VAL A 44 14.00 -5.95 13.56
N SER A 45 13.36 -6.05 14.72
CA SER A 45 12.09 -5.41 15.06
C SER A 45 12.11 -4.98 16.53
N ALA A 46 11.27 -4.01 16.89
CA ALA A 46 11.11 -3.51 18.26
C ALA A 46 12.45 -3.29 18.97
N LEU A 47 13.23 -2.32 18.51
CA LEU A 47 14.46 -1.90 19.19
C LEU A 47 14.12 -1.16 20.50
N PHE A 48 14.79 -1.52 21.59
CA PHE A 48 14.65 -0.83 22.86
C PHE A 48 15.95 -0.87 23.66
N TRP A 49 16.20 0.23 24.38
CA TRP A 49 17.41 0.41 25.16
C TRP A 49 17.30 -0.20 26.56
N ALA A 50 18.43 -0.73 27.04
CA ALA A 50 18.60 -0.91 28.47
C ALA A 50 18.58 0.45 29.18
N PRO A 51 18.13 0.52 30.44
CA PRO A 51 18.02 1.78 31.20
C PRO A 51 19.33 2.55 31.39
N ASP A 52 20.47 1.87 31.24
CA ASP A 52 21.83 2.42 31.33
C ASP A 52 22.35 2.98 30.00
N GLY A 53 21.62 2.79 28.88
CA GLY A 53 22.03 3.20 27.54
C GLY A 53 23.20 2.41 26.95
N ARG A 54 23.72 1.40 27.66
CA ARG A 54 24.90 0.62 27.25
C ARG A 54 24.55 -0.59 26.40
N ARG A 55 23.35 -1.13 26.60
CA ARG A 55 22.85 -2.30 25.87
C ARG A 55 21.63 -1.94 25.04
N LEU A 56 21.57 -2.54 23.86
CA LEU A 56 20.47 -2.42 22.92
C LEU A 56 19.85 -3.80 22.72
N ALA A 57 18.54 -3.93 22.93
CA ALA A 57 17.82 -5.16 22.69
C ALA A 57 16.87 -5.03 21.50
N PHE A 58 16.59 -6.17 20.86
CA PHE A 58 15.64 -6.26 19.75
C PHE A 58 14.96 -7.64 19.71
N THR A 59 13.81 -7.70 19.07
CA THR A 59 13.15 -8.95 18.66
C THR A 59 13.38 -9.18 17.18
N GLY A 60 13.57 -10.41 16.75
CA GLY A 60 13.75 -10.70 15.33
C GLY A 60 14.54 -11.97 15.11
N THR A 61 15.25 -12.01 14.00
CA THR A 61 15.96 -13.19 13.53
C THR A 61 17.45 -12.88 13.48
N TYR A 62 18.29 -13.72 14.08
CA TYR A 62 19.74 -13.63 14.01
C TYR A 62 20.30 -14.99 13.60
N ASN A 63 21.07 -15.06 12.51
CA ASN A 63 21.53 -16.32 11.90
C ASN A 63 20.39 -17.34 11.67
N GLY A 64 19.24 -16.87 11.18
CA GLY A 64 18.05 -17.70 10.92
C GLY A 64 17.25 -18.13 12.15
N GLN A 65 17.66 -17.75 13.36
CA GLN A 65 16.95 -18.09 14.59
C GLN A 65 16.09 -16.93 15.08
N LEU A 66 14.80 -17.18 15.30
CA LEU A 66 13.89 -16.22 15.90
C LEU A 66 14.14 -16.10 17.40
N GLY A 67 14.10 -14.88 17.92
CA GLY A 67 14.20 -14.64 19.36
C GLY A 67 14.27 -13.17 19.74
N THR A 68 14.55 -12.97 21.02
CA THR A 68 14.92 -11.67 21.60
C THR A 68 16.42 -11.69 21.86
N TYR A 69 17.13 -10.68 21.38
CA TYR A 69 18.57 -10.57 21.44
C TYR A 69 18.97 -9.26 22.12
N THR A 70 20.15 -9.24 22.74
CA THR A 70 20.80 -8.04 23.25
C THR A 70 22.16 -7.85 22.59
N ILE A 71 22.58 -6.60 22.51
CA ILE A 71 23.88 -6.17 22.00
C ILE A 71 24.48 -5.28 23.08
N ASP A 72 25.74 -5.52 23.45
CA ASP A 72 26.51 -4.61 24.31
C ASP A 72 27.33 -3.67 23.42
N LEU A 73 27.10 -2.36 23.56
CA LEU A 73 27.74 -1.36 22.71
C LEU A 73 29.14 -0.98 23.19
N ASN A 74 29.55 -1.41 24.39
CA ASN A 74 30.92 -1.19 24.87
C ASN A 74 31.91 -2.19 24.28
N GLU A 75 31.43 -3.26 23.65
CA GLU A 75 32.29 -4.22 22.95
C GLU A 75 32.88 -3.58 21.68
N ASP A 76 34.15 -3.84 21.39
CA ASP A 76 34.80 -3.38 20.15
C ASP A 76 34.10 -3.94 18.90
N THR A 77 33.59 -5.17 19.00
CA THR A 77 32.77 -5.84 17.98
C THR A 77 31.44 -6.28 18.59
N PRO A 78 30.42 -5.40 18.65
CA PRO A 78 29.13 -5.73 19.25
C PRO A 78 28.47 -6.88 18.50
N THR A 79 28.17 -7.98 19.22
CA THR A 79 27.51 -9.16 18.64
C THR A 79 26.16 -9.43 19.29
N PRO A 80 25.10 -9.74 18.53
CA PRO A 80 23.81 -10.13 19.11
C PRO A 80 23.95 -11.41 19.95
N ARG A 81 23.54 -11.34 21.21
CA ARG A 81 23.46 -12.47 22.15
C ARG A 81 21.99 -12.77 22.44
N GLN A 82 21.59 -14.04 22.31
CA GLN A 82 20.20 -14.42 22.54
C GLN A 82 19.86 -14.33 24.03
N LEU A 83 18.78 -13.60 24.33
CA LEU A 83 18.17 -13.55 25.66
C LEU A 83 17.03 -14.58 25.78
N SER A 84 16.27 -14.79 24.69
CA SER A 84 15.20 -15.79 24.64
C SER A 84 14.91 -16.21 23.21
N SER A 85 14.38 -17.44 23.04
CA SER A 85 13.74 -17.89 21.79
C SER A 85 12.35 -17.26 21.59
N GLY A 86 11.74 -16.74 22.66
CA GLY A 86 10.46 -16.04 22.63
C GLY A 86 10.55 -14.63 22.07
N THR A 87 9.44 -14.15 21.50
CA THR A 87 9.26 -12.75 21.09
C THR A 87 8.03 -12.17 21.77
N GLY A 88 8.05 -10.87 22.01
CA GLY A 88 6.96 -10.14 22.66
C GLY A 88 6.73 -8.78 22.00
N SER A 89 5.50 -8.28 22.11
CA SER A 89 5.16 -6.93 21.65
C SER A 89 5.25 -5.93 22.79
N GLN A 90 5.51 -4.66 22.45
CA GLN A 90 5.69 -3.56 23.40
C GLN A 90 6.74 -3.81 24.50
N PRO A 91 7.95 -4.30 24.15
CA PRO A 91 8.96 -4.59 25.16
C PRO A 91 9.41 -3.33 25.91
N ARG A 92 9.60 -3.46 27.22
CA ARG A 92 10.19 -2.46 28.10
C ARG A 92 11.22 -3.10 29.00
N TRP A 93 12.43 -2.54 29.00
CA TRP A 93 13.48 -2.92 29.94
C TRP A 93 13.38 -2.06 31.19
N LEU A 94 13.11 -2.68 32.33
CA LEU A 94 12.91 -2.00 33.60
C LEU A 94 14.25 -1.58 34.24
N ARG A 95 14.27 -0.38 34.83
CA ARG A 95 15.44 0.16 35.58
C ARG A 95 15.81 -0.71 36.77
N THR A 96 14.81 -1.27 37.44
CA THR A 96 14.98 -2.13 38.62
C THR A 96 14.79 -3.59 38.23
N GLY A 97 15.66 -4.48 38.72
CA GLY A 97 15.51 -5.93 38.54
C GLY A 97 16.06 -6.50 37.22
N ASN A 98 16.67 -5.69 36.35
CA ASN A 98 17.22 -6.09 35.04
C ASN A 98 16.24 -6.98 34.24
N GLN A 99 14.97 -6.61 34.25
CA GLN A 99 13.88 -7.40 33.68
C GLN A 99 13.34 -6.72 32.42
N ILE A 100 13.04 -7.52 31.41
CA ILE A 100 12.27 -7.10 30.25
C ILE A 100 10.84 -7.57 30.46
N VAL A 101 9.89 -6.65 30.36
CA VAL A 101 8.45 -6.96 30.37
C VAL A 101 7.86 -6.70 28.98
N TRP A 102 6.93 -7.55 28.56
CA TRP A 102 6.31 -7.46 27.24
C TRP A 102 4.94 -8.13 27.22
N LEU A 103 4.25 -8.07 26.08
CA LEU A 103 3.06 -8.86 25.80
C LEU A 103 3.40 -10.06 24.90
N SER A 104 3.25 -11.27 25.43
CA SER A 104 3.34 -12.53 24.68
C SER A 104 1.93 -12.98 24.31
N ALA A 105 1.58 -12.96 23.01
CA ALA A 105 0.22 -13.23 22.53
C ALA A 105 -0.88 -12.42 23.26
N GLY A 106 -0.56 -11.17 23.63
CA GLY A 106 -1.47 -10.28 24.36
C GLY A 106 -1.48 -10.46 25.89
N VAL A 107 -0.70 -11.41 26.43
CA VAL A 107 -0.58 -11.65 27.87
C VAL A 107 0.70 -11.03 28.42
N PRO A 108 0.65 -10.29 29.55
CA PRO A 108 1.85 -9.80 30.23
C PRO A 108 2.81 -10.95 30.56
N ALA A 109 4.05 -10.81 30.13
CA ALA A 109 5.12 -11.77 30.37
C ALA A 109 6.41 -11.02 30.69
N SER A 110 7.37 -11.74 31.26
CA SER A 110 8.66 -11.16 31.59
C SER A 110 9.81 -12.12 31.38
N LEU A 111 10.98 -11.54 31.14
CA LEU A 111 12.24 -12.22 30.95
C LEU A 111 13.31 -11.51 31.80
N SER A 112 14.15 -12.28 32.50
CA SER A 112 15.37 -11.73 33.09
C SER A 112 16.39 -11.44 31.98
N ALA A 113 16.93 -10.23 31.93
CA ALA A 113 17.85 -9.79 30.88
C ALA A 113 19.32 -10.19 31.16
N THR A 114 19.51 -11.41 31.68
CA THR A 114 20.81 -12.05 31.86
C THR A 114 20.99 -13.03 30.70
N ALA A 115 22.05 -12.85 29.91
CA ALA A 115 22.29 -13.67 28.73
C ALA A 115 22.40 -15.16 29.09
N ALA A 116 21.77 -16.03 28.29
CA ALA A 116 21.99 -17.47 28.38
C ALA A 116 23.46 -17.77 28.07
N PRO A 117 24.10 -18.76 28.73
CA PRO A 117 25.44 -19.19 28.37
C PRO A 117 25.44 -19.68 26.92
N THR A 118 26.34 -19.12 26.11
CA THR A 118 26.57 -19.49 24.70
C THR A 118 26.88 -20.98 24.58
N THR A 119 26.01 -21.74 23.89
CA THR A 119 26.40 -23.04 23.35
C THR A 119 27.13 -22.81 22.03
N THR A 120 28.39 -23.23 22.00
CA THR A 120 29.25 -23.22 20.81
C THR A 120 28.58 -24.01 19.68
N PRO A 121 28.56 -23.53 18.43
CA PRO A 121 28.08 -24.34 17.32
C PRO A 121 29.00 -25.56 17.14
N PRO A 122 28.48 -26.75 16.77
CA PRO A 122 29.32 -27.91 16.55
C PRO A 122 30.27 -27.64 15.38
N THR A 123 31.57 -27.72 15.66
CA THR A 123 32.64 -27.68 14.66
C THR A 123 32.45 -28.78 13.63
N THR A 124 32.34 -28.39 12.36
CA THR A 124 32.36 -29.31 11.21
C THR A 124 33.74 -29.97 11.12
N PRO A 125 33.86 -31.31 11.05
CA PRO A 125 35.16 -31.96 10.83
C PRO A 125 35.64 -31.73 9.39
N PRO A 126 36.97 -31.75 9.14
CA PRO A 126 37.50 -31.53 7.81
C PRO A 126 37.18 -32.71 6.88
N MET A 127 36.90 -32.39 5.61
CA MET A 127 36.73 -33.37 4.54
C MET A 127 38.04 -34.11 4.27
N THR A 128 38.10 -35.40 4.61
CA THR A 128 39.03 -36.36 4.01
C THR A 128 38.27 -37.31 3.10
N GLY A 129 38.81 -37.55 1.91
CA GLY A 129 38.11 -38.20 0.82
C GLY A 129 37.92 -39.71 0.92
N ARG A 130 36.90 -40.14 0.17
CA ARG A 130 36.79 -41.35 -0.68
C ARG A 130 36.28 -42.69 -0.10
N THR A 131 35.22 -43.15 -0.77
CA THR A 131 34.74 -44.52 -1.07
C THR A 131 33.81 -45.26 -0.09
N GLY A 132 32.74 -45.84 -0.64
CA GLY A 132 32.02 -46.98 -0.06
C GLY A 132 30.50 -46.82 0.13
N ARG A 133 29.71 -47.51 -0.70
CA ARG A 133 28.26 -47.77 -0.49
C ARG A 133 28.02 -48.57 0.81
N ARG A 134 27.06 -48.13 1.65
CA ARG A 134 26.00 -48.99 2.21
C ARG A 134 24.95 -48.16 2.97
N PHE A 135 23.68 -48.44 2.66
CA PHE A 135 22.51 -48.01 3.42
C PHE A 135 22.37 -48.90 4.66
N THR A 136 22.31 -48.29 5.84
CA THR A 136 21.72 -48.84 7.07
C THR A 136 21.21 -47.67 7.93
N PRO A 137 20.02 -47.76 8.54
CA PRO A 137 19.49 -46.69 9.38
C PRO A 137 20.00 -46.84 10.84
N PRO A 138 20.33 -45.75 11.55
CA PRO A 138 20.40 -45.80 13.00
C PRO A 138 19.26 -45.00 13.65
N THR A 139 18.41 -45.75 14.33
CA THR A 139 17.96 -45.58 15.71
C THR A 139 17.93 -44.16 16.30
N THR A 140 16.72 -43.72 16.65
CA THR A 140 16.40 -42.54 17.44
C THR A 140 16.80 -42.69 18.91
N THR A 141 17.58 -41.73 19.41
CA THR A 141 17.75 -41.39 20.84
C THR A 141 17.94 -39.86 20.96
N PRO A 142 17.67 -39.25 22.13
CA PRO A 142 16.80 -38.08 22.22
C PRO A 142 17.54 -36.75 22.02
N SER A 143 16.79 -35.81 21.46
CA SER A 143 17.10 -34.39 21.33
C SER A 143 17.58 -33.78 22.64
N THR A 144 18.76 -33.15 22.63
CA THR A 144 19.20 -32.23 23.68
C THR A 144 18.44 -30.92 23.55
N THR A 145 17.59 -30.64 24.54
CA THR A 145 16.83 -29.40 24.69
C THR A 145 17.81 -28.23 24.93
N PRO A 146 17.66 -27.06 24.26
CA PRO A 146 18.37 -25.86 24.66
C PRO A 146 17.90 -25.43 26.05
N THR A 147 18.81 -25.07 26.93
CA THR A 147 18.49 -24.50 28.25
C THR A 147 17.75 -23.18 28.05
N GLU A 148 16.42 -23.23 28.13
CA GLU A 148 15.54 -22.06 28.12
C GLU A 148 15.91 -21.14 29.29
N THR A 149 16.31 -19.90 29.00
CA THR A 149 16.08 -18.82 29.97
C THR A 149 14.57 -18.59 29.95
N ALA A 150 13.89 -19.17 30.95
CA ALA A 150 12.44 -19.23 31.00
C ALA A 150 11.84 -17.83 30.83
N THR A 151 11.17 -17.60 29.70
CA THR A 151 10.15 -16.55 29.65
C THR A 151 9.09 -16.98 30.64
N THR A 152 9.00 -16.28 31.78
CA THR A 152 7.91 -16.54 32.70
C THR A 152 6.70 -15.83 32.10
N ALA A 153 5.93 -16.58 31.31
CA ALA A 153 4.59 -16.15 30.94
C ALA A 153 3.85 -15.93 32.26
N GLY A 154 3.39 -14.69 32.49
CA GLY A 154 2.57 -14.42 33.66
C GLY A 154 1.36 -15.34 33.62
N THR A 155 0.93 -15.85 34.77
CA THR A 155 -0.36 -16.52 34.85
C THR A 155 -1.42 -15.57 34.32
N PRO A 156 -2.18 -15.92 33.27
CA PRO A 156 -3.19 -15.03 32.72
C PRO A 156 -4.31 -14.90 33.75
N TYR A 157 -4.33 -13.80 34.49
CA TYR A 157 -5.45 -13.44 35.36
C TYR A 157 -6.53 -12.80 34.49
N ARG A 158 -7.60 -13.55 34.23
CA ARG A 158 -8.82 -12.97 33.69
C ARG A 158 -9.60 -12.40 34.84
N PHE A 159 -9.73 -11.08 34.83
CA PHE A 159 -10.58 -10.37 35.76
C PHE A 159 -11.48 -9.44 34.95
N THR A 160 -12.70 -9.24 35.43
CA THR A 160 -13.63 -8.27 34.87
C THR A 160 -13.65 -7.10 35.82
N VAL A 161 -13.45 -5.89 35.31
CA VAL A 161 -13.60 -4.65 36.07
C VAL A 161 -14.72 -3.86 35.44
N VAL A 162 -15.58 -3.29 36.28
CA VAL A 162 -16.51 -2.26 35.85
C VAL A 162 -15.75 -0.95 35.76
N GLN A 163 -15.69 -0.37 34.57
CA GLN A 163 -15.11 0.95 34.36
C GLN A 163 -16.25 1.95 34.17
N GLU A 164 -16.32 2.95 35.04
CA GLU A 164 -17.18 4.11 34.84
C GLU A 164 -16.41 5.16 34.02
N VAL A 165 -17.03 5.63 32.95
CA VAL A 165 -16.42 6.60 32.02
C VAL A 165 -17.39 7.76 31.82
N GLU A 166 -16.96 8.97 32.16
CA GLU A 166 -17.65 10.18 31.77
C GLU A 166 -17.37 10.49 30.29
N LEU A 167 -18.29 10.07 29.41
CA LEU A 167 -18.16 10.25 27.97
C LEU A 167 -17.83 11.69 27.56
N PRO A 168 -18.46 12.75 28.12
CA PRO A 168 -18.10 14.12 27.77
C PRO A 168 -16.63 14.45 28.06
N ARG A 169 -16.09 14.03 29.22
CA ARG A 169 -14.68 14.26 29.56
C ARG A 169 -13.76 13.44 28.66
N LYS A 170 -14.15 12.21 28.32
CA LYS A 170 -13.37 11.35 27.39
C LYS A 170 -13.27 11.98 26.01
N TYR A 171 -14.39 12.43 25.44
CA TYR A 171 -14.41 13.08 24.13
C TYR A 171 -13.67 14.42 24.12
N ALA A 172 -13.84 15.27 25.14
CA ALA A 172 -13.06 16.49 25.26
C ALA A 172 -11.54 16.20 25.30
N SER A 173 -11.12 15.18 26.05
CA SER A 173 -9.71 14.75 26.11
C SER A 173 -9.21 14.24 24.76
N ALA A 174 -9.97 13.36 24.11
CA ALA A 174 -9.61 12.82 22.80
C ALA A 174 -9.55 13.89 21.69
N PHE A 175 -10.49 14.84 21.70
CA PHE A 175 -10.47 15.99 20.80
C PHE A 175 -9.18 16.81 20.99
N ASN A 176 -8.82 17.15 22.23
CA ASN A 176 -7.59 17.89 22.52
C ASN A 176 -6.33 17.11 22.11
N ILE A 177 -6.32 15.78 22.23
CA ILE A 177 -5.24 14.93 21.71
C ILE A 177 -5.17 15.04 20.19
N ALA A 178 -6.29 14.89 19.47
CA ALA A 178 -6.33 14.98 18.01
C ALA A 178 -5.86 16.37 17.53
N TRP A 179 -6.36 17.42 18.17
CA TRP A 179 -5.94 18.81 17.92
C TRP A 179 -4.43 19.01 18.13
N ARG A 180 -3.88 18.50 19.24
CA ARG A 180 -2.46 18.64 19.58
C ARG A 180 -1.58 17.85 18.60
N LEU A 181 -1.97 16.61 18.29
CA LEU A 181 -1.28 15.79 17.30
C LEU A 181 -1.18 16.53 15.97
N MET A 182 -2.28 17.15 15.51
CA MET A 182 -2.27 17.95 14.29
C MET A 182 -1.39 19.19 14.42
N LYS A 183 -1.46 19.92 15.53
CA LYS A 183 -0.57 21.08 15.79
C LYS A 183 0.91 20.72 15.69
N ASP A 184 1.28 19.56 16.23
CA ASP A 184 2.68 19.14 16.34
C ASP A 184 3.19 18.40 15.10
N GLY A 185 2.29 17.94 14.22
CA GLY A 185 2.62 17.05 13.11
C GLY A 185 2.19 17.51 11.72
N TRP A 186 1.41 18.59 11.59
CA TRP A 186 1.03 19.15 10.30
C TRP A 186 2.25 19.69 9.54
N TYR A 187 2.26 19.55 8.20
CA TYR A 187 3.44 19.83 7.39
C TYR A 187 3.82 21.32 7.31
N ASP A 188 2.82 22.21 7.37
CA ASP A 188 3.01 23.66 7.37
C ASP A 188 2.88 24.18 8.81
N GLU A 189 3.99 24.58 9.42
CA GLU A 189 4.04 25.07 10.81
C GLU A 189 3.10 26.26 11.08
N ARG A 190 2.66 26.98 10.03
CA ARG A 190 1.70 28.10 10.14
C ARG A 190 0.24 27.65 10.14
N MET A 191 -0.02 26.33 10.08
CA MET A 191 -1.36 25.73 10.10
C MET A 191 -2.28 26.30 9.01
N GLY A 192 -1.77 26.55 7.79
CA GLY A 192 -2.56 27.18 6.73
C GLY A 192 -2.97 28.62 7.05
N ASN A 193 -2.13 29.33 7.83
CA ASN A 193 -2.40 30.66 8.39
C ASN A 193 -3.64 30.74 9.29
N ARG A 194 -3.99 29.64 9.97
CA ARG A 194 -5.12 29.60 10.92
C ARG A 194 -4.64 29.77 12.35
N ASP A 195 -5.42 30.50 13.16
CA ASP A 195 -5.26 30.46 14.62
C ASP A 195 -5.75 29.11 15.14
N TRP A 196 -4.82 28.18 15.32
CA TRP A 196 -5.14 26.81 15.69
C TRP A 196 -5.72 26.71 17.12
N GLU A 197 -5.40 27.65 18.01
CA GLU A 197 -6.03 27.71 19.34
C GLU A 197 -7.49 28.20 19.26
N ALA A 198 -7.78 29.17 18.40
CA ALA A 198 -9.16 29.58 18.13
C ALA A 198 -9.97 28.43 17.52
N VAL A 199 -9.38 27.65 16.60
CA VAL A 199 -10.00 26.44 16.05
C VAL A 199 -10.29 25.42 17.17
N ARG A 200 -9.35 25.19 18.10
CA ARG A 200 -9.60 24.32 19.27
C ARG A 200 -10.83 24.76 20.06
N LYS A 201 -10.89 26.05 20.40
CA LYS A 201 -11.98 26.64 21.20
C LYS A 201 -13.33 26.54 20.48
N LYS A 202 -13.35 26.68 19.16
CA LYS A 202 -14.58 26.57 18.34
C LYS A 202 -15.24 25.20 18.43
N TYR A 203 -14.47 24.11 18.54
CA TYR A 203 -14.98 22.74 18.38
C TYR A 203 -14.96 21.87 19.64
N VAL A 204 -14.17 22.21 20.67
CA VAL A 204 -13.98 21.34 21.84
C VAL A 204 -15.27 21.06 22.62
N ASP A 205 -16.15 22.05 22.78
CA ASP A 205 -17.43 21.88 23.49
C ASP A 205 -18.40 21.02 22.66
N MET A 206 -18.42 21.20 21.34
CA MET A 206 -19.20 20.35 20.44
C MET A 206 -18.71 18.89 20.48
N ALA A 207 -17.40 18.66 20.56
CA ALA A 207 -16.85 17.31 20.69
C ALA A 207 -17.21 16.70 22.05
N ARG A 208 -17.16 17.49 23.12
CA ARG A 208 -17.55 17.09 24.48
C ARG A 208 -19.03 16.68 24.56
N GLU A 209 -19.90 17.35 23.83
CA GLU A 209 -21.35 17.11 23.85
C GLU A 209 -21.81 16.08 22.81
N ALA A 210 -20.88 15.49 22.04
CA ALA A 210 -21.22 14.48 21.05
C ALA A 210 -21.95 13.28 21.70
N PRO A 211 -23.13 12.88 21.19
CA PRO A 211 -23.92 11.80 21.77
C PRO A 211 -23.34 10.41 21.46
N ASP A 212 -22.53 10.31 20.41
CA ASP A 212 -21.91 9.06 19.95
C ASP A 212 -20.57 9.31 19.24
N ILE A 213 -19.89 8.20 18.92
CA ILE A 213 -18.56 8.23 18.32
C ILE A 213 -18.55 8.75 16.87
N GLU A 214 -19.65 8.59 16.13
CA GLU A 214 -19.76 9.08 14.75
C GLU A 214 -19.93 10.60 14.72
N THR A 215 -20.73 11.14 15.65
CA THR A 215 -20.87 12.58 15.85
C THR A 215 -19.53 13.16 16.32
N PHE A 216 -18.87 12.54 17.30
CA PHE A 216 -17.53 12.95 17.72
C PHE A 216 -16.54 12.97 16.54
N ALA A 217 -16.52 11.92 15.72
CA ALA A 217 -15.67 11.85 14.54
C ALA A 217 -15.97 12.94 13.53
N THR A 218 -17.24 13.27 13.33
CA THR A 218 -17.67 14.40 12.49
C THR A 218 -17.10 15.71 13.01
N VAL A 219 -17.17 15.97 14.32
CA VAL A 219 -16.59 17.18 14.93
C VAL A 219 -15.07 17.25 14.72
N VAL A 220 -14.35 16.15 14.95
CA VAL A 220 -12.91 16.09 14.69
C VAL A 220 -12.62 16.37 13.21
N ASN A 221 -13.37 15.75 12.27
CA ASN A 221 -13.19 15.97 10.85
C ASN A 221 -13.51 17.42 10.42
N MET A 222 -14.49 18.09 11.03
CA MET A 222 -14.75 19.51 10.80
C MET A 222 -13.59 20.39 11.28
N MET A 223 -13.01 20.11 12.45
CA MET A 223 -11.81 20.79 12.94
C MET A 223 -10.65 20.63 11.95
N LEU A 224 -10.43 19.42 11.44
CA LEU A 224 -9.37 19.16 10.45
C LEU A 224 -9.65 19.91 9.14
N GLY A 225 -10.91 20.01 8.71
CA GLY A 225 -11.31 20.72 7.49
C GLY A 225 -10.90 22.19 7.44
N GLU A 226 -10.70 22.85 8.60
CA GLU A 226 -10.22 24.24 8.68
C GLU A 226 -8.81 24.43 8.07
N LEU A 227 -8.01 23.36 8.01
CA LEU A 227 -6.68 23.39 7.39
C LEU A 227 -6.74 23.40 5.86
N ASN A 228 -7.88 23.00 5.26
CA ASN A 228 -8.08 22.94 3.82
C ASN A 228 -6.91 22.23 3.08
N GLY A 229 -6.50 21.07 3.57
CA GLY A 229 -5.43 20.29 2.97
C GLY A 229 -5.77 18.81 2.83
N SER A 230 -4.97 18.13 2.04
CA SER A 230 -5.18 16.74 1.69
C SER A 230 -4.80 15.78 2.81
N HIS A 231 -5.23 14.53 2.65
CA HIS A 231 -4.90 13.42 3.57
C HIS A 231 -5.36 13.59 5.02
N LEU A 232 -6.20 14.58 5.32
CA LEU A 232 -6.82 14.75 6.62
C LEU A 232 -7.95 13.74 6.82
N GLY A 233 -8.13 13.32 8.07
CA GLY A 233 -9.27 12.50 8.44
C GLY A 233 -9.11 11.80 9.78
N PHE A 234 -10.21 11.66 10.50
CA PHE A 234 -10.35 10.85 11.69
C PHE A 234 -11.39 9.76 11.44
N ALA A 235 -11.02 8.52 11.73
CA ALA A 235 -11.90 7.35 11.59
C ALA A 235 -12.01 6.62 12.94
N PRO A 236 -13.22 6.43 13.49
CA PRO A 236 -13.41 5.61 14.67
C PRO A 236 -12.84 4.20 14.56
N LEU A 237 -12.51 3.58 15.69
CA LEU A 237 -12.24 2.15 15.74
C LEU A 237 -13.53 1.36 15.45
N GLY A 238 -13.41 0.25 14.73
CA GLY A 238 -14.56 -0.57 14.33
C GLY A 238 -15.32 -0.09 13.08
N THR A 239 -15.18 1.18 12.69
CA THR A 239 -15.79 1.73 11.46
C THR A 239 -14.92 1.54 10.22
N ARG A 240 -13.62 1.22 10.42
CA ARG A 240 -12.76 0.66 9.37
C ARG A 240 -13.13 -0.79 9.04
N ARG A 241 -14.36 -1.02 8.61
CA ARG A 241 -14.57 -1.95 7.50
C ARG A 241 -14.03 -1.23 6.29
N GLY A 242 -12.75 -1.46 5.98
CA GLY A 242 -12.20 -1.03 4.69
C GLY A 242 -13.21 -1.41 3.60
N ARG A 243 -13.39 -0.55 2.60
CA ARG A 243 -14.23 -0.84 1.44
C ARG A 243 -13.73 -2.15 0.82
N GLY A 244 -14.32 -3.29 1.19
CA GLY A 244 -13.85 -4.64 0.83
C GLY A 244 -13.08 -5.45 1.88
N ALA A 245 -13.01 -5.04 3.15
CA ALA A 245 -12.57 -5.93 4.22
C ALA A 245 -13.64 -7.01 4.43
N ALA A 246 -13.31 -8.26 4.08
CA ALA A 246 -14.15 -9.40 4.44
C ALA A 246 -14.30 -9.45 5.96
N PRO A 247 -15.48 -9.81 6.50
CA PRO A 247 -15.62 -10.10 7.92
C PRO A 247 -14.56 -11.12 8.33
N THR A 248 -13.97 -10.96 9.52
CA THR A 248 -13.07 -12.00 10.01
C THR A 248 -13.89 -13.27 10.30
N PRO A 249 -13.33 -14.49 10.12
CA PRO A 249 -14.08 -15.74 10.34
C PRO A 249 -14.72 -15.87 11.74
N GLN A 250 -14.22 -15.11 12.73
CA GLN A 250 -14.77 -15.06 14.08
C GLN A 250 -16.06 -14.22 14.20
N GLU A 251 -16.36 -13.35 13.24
CA GLU A 251 -17.51 -12.43 13.28
C GLU A 251 -18.75 -12.95 12.52
N THR A 252 -18.59 -13.86 11.57
CA THR A 252 -19.72 -14.43 10.82
C THR A 252 -20.15 -15.78 11.38
N ARG A 253 -21.00 -15.75 12.41
CA ARG A 253 -21.87 -16.90 12.74
C ARG A 253 -23.10 -16.88 11.82
N GLY A 254 -22.93 -17.17 10.53
CA GLY A 254 -24.03 -17.24 9.56
C GLY A 254 -23.61 -17.00 8.10
N PRO A 255 -24.50 -17.28 7.12
CA PRO A 255 -24.25 -16.97 5.72
C PRO A 255 -24.07 -15.46 5.52
N VAL A 256 -23.08 -15.08 4.70
CA VAL A 256 -22.84 -13.68 4.33
C VAL A 256 -23.99 -13.23 3.42
N GLU A 257 -24.86 -12.38 3.96
CA GLU A 257 -25.89 -11.71 3.19
C GLU A 257 -25.30 -10.58 2.34
N GLY A 258 -25.83 -10.42 1.13
CA GLY A 258 -25.51 -9.30 0.27
C GLY A 258 -26.45 -9.24 -0.91
N THR A 259 -26.34 -8.16 -1.69
CA THR A 259 -27.03 -8.05 -2.98
C THR A 259 -26.23 -8.81 -4.03
N ALA A 260 -26.81 -9.89 -4.55
CA ALA A 260 -26.23 -10.69 -5.61
C ALA A 260 -26.09 -9.88 -6.91
N HIS A 261 -25.01 -10.12 -7.64
CA HIS A 261 -24.81 -9.61 -8.99
C HIS A 261 -24.69 -10.79 -9.96
N LEU A 262 -25.48 -10.78 -11.04
CA LEU A 262 -25.58 -11.91 -11.98
C LEU A 262 -24.40 -12.02 -12.94
N GLY A 263 -23.59 -10.96 -13.05
CA GLY A 263 -22.50 -10.87 -14.03
C GLY A 263 -22.92 -10.27 -15.37
N VAL A 264 -24.10 -9.66 -15.43
CA VAL A 264 -24.62 -8.93 -16.59
C VAL A 264 -24.90 -7.48 -16.24
N ARG A 265 -24.96 -6.62 -17.24
CA ARG A 265 -25.50 -5.25 -17.14
C ARG A 265 -26.69 -5.11 -18.07
N PHE A 266 -27.71 -4.40 -17.64
CA PHE A 266 -28.98 -4.28 -18.38
C PHE A 266 -29.03 -3.03 -19.26
N ASP A 267 -29.84 -3.11 -20.31
CA ASP A 267 -30.23 -1.98 -21.16
C ASP A 267 -31.51 -1.36 -20.58
N HIS A 268 -31.35 -0.20 -19.94
CA HIS A 268 -32.45 0.51 -19.27
C HIS A 268 -33.42 1.19 -20.26
N THR A 269 -33.13 1.19 -21.56
CA THR A 269 -34.03 1.74 -22.59
C THR A 269 -35.02 0.71 -23.12
N PHE A 270 -34.87 -0.56 -22.74
CA PHE A 270 -35.78 -1.63 -23.13
C PHE A 270 -37.11 -1.54 -22.38
N ALA A 271 -38.21 -1.37 -23.11
CA ALA A 271 -39.57 -1.23 -22.58
C ALA A 271 -40.41 -2.52 -22.65
N GLY A 272 -39.82 -3.65 -23.07
CA GLY A 272 -40.52 -4.93 -23.16
C GLY A 272 -40.57 -5.69 -21.82
N PRO A 273 -41.30 -6.82 -21.76
CA PRO A 273 -41.30 -7.68 -20.58
C PRO A 273 -39.89 -8.24 -20.33
N GLY A 274 -39.43 -8.23 -19.08
CA GLY A 274 -38.10 -8.68 -18.70
C GLY A 274 -37.03 -7.58 -18.67
N LEU A 275 -35.80 -8.01 -18.42
CA LEU A 275 -34.61 -7.16 -18.38
C LEU A 275 -33.67 -7.56 -19.52
N LYS A 276 -33.51 -6.68 -20.51
CA LYS A 276 -32.62 -6.93 -21.65
C LYS A 276 -31.16 -6.79 -21.23
N VAL A 277 -30.36 -7.81 -21.51
CA VAL A 277 -28.92 -7.83 -21.25
C VAL A 277 -28.22 -6.93 -22.26
N ARG A 278 -27.62 -5.83 -21.79
CA ARG A 278 -26.76 -4.96 -22.60
C ARG A 278 -25.42 -5.63 -22.88
N ASP A 279 -24.77 -6.11 -21.83
CA ASP A 279 -23.47 -6.76 -21.93
C ASP A 279 -23.22 -7.73 -20.76
N VAL A 280 -22.33 -8.69 -21.01
CA VAL A 280 -21.96 -9.74 -20.07
C VAL A 280 -20.52 -9.54 -19.62
N LEU A 281 -20.29 -9.53 -18.32
CA LEU A 281 -18.97 -9.35 -17.74
C LEU A 281 -18.11 -10.59 -18.04
N PRO A 282 -16.95 -10.46 -18.70
CA PRO A 282 -16.11 -11.62 -19.01
C PRO A 282 -15.64 -12.34 -17.75
N ARG A 283 -15.59 -13.68 -17.80
CA ARG A 283 -15.29 -14.59 -16.66
C ARG A 283 -16.31 -14.55 -15.50
N SER A 284 -17.42 -13.84 -15.65
CA SER A 284 -18.53 -13.91 -14.69
C SER A 284 -19.31 -15.22 -14.82
N PRO A 285 -20.16 -15.58 -13.83
CA PRO A 285 -21.04 -16.74 -13.93
C PRO A 285 -21.90 -16.73 -15.20
N ALA A 286 -22.46 -15.58 -15.58
CA ALA A 286 -23.25 -15.41 -16.80
C ALA A 286 -22.46 -15.75 -18.09
N ALA A 287 -21.15 -15.48 -18.10
CA ALA A 287 -20.26 -15.78 -19.24
C ALA A 287 -19.79 -17.25 -19.29
N GLN A 288 -20.06 -18.07 -18.26
CA GLN A 288 -19.61 -19.46 -18.22
C GLN A 288 -20.36 -20.32 -19.24
N LYS A 289 -19.69 -21.37 -19.74
CA LYS A 289 -20.27 -22.32 -20.71
C LYS A 289 -21.58 -22.98 -20.26
N ARG A 290 -21.86 -23.02 -18.95
CA ARG A 290 -23.09 -23.57 -18.39
C ARG A 290 -24.28 -22.62 -18.40
N SER A 291 -24.05 -21.31 -18.43
CA SER A 291 -25.10 -20.29 -18.42
C SER A 291 -25.25 -19.65 -19.81
N GLN A 292 -24.13 -19.35 -20.47
CA GLN A 292 -24.04 -18.75 -21.81
C GLN A 292 -25.04 -17.63 -22.05
N ILE A 293 -25.25 -16.76 -21.07
CA ILE A 293 -26.06 -15.56 -21.28
C ILE A 293 -25.30 -14.69 -22.29
N LYS A 294 -26.02 -14.13 -23.25
CA LYS A 294 -25.46 -13.27 -24.31
C LYS A 294 -26.08 -11.88 -24.26
N ALA A 295 -25.33 -10.90 -24.77
CA ALA A 295 -25.88 -9.58 -25.03
C ALA A 295 -27.08 -9.69 -25.98
N GLY A 296 -28.13 -8.92 -25.72
CA GLY A 296 -29.38 -8.92 -26.46
C GLY A 296 -30.46 -9.88 -25.94
N GLU A 297 -30.10 -10.87 -25.13
CA GLU A 297 -31.08 -11.76 -24.48
C GLU A 297 -31.87 -11.03 -23.39
N VAL A 298 -33.04 -11.56 -23.03
CA VAL A 298 -33.95 -10.93 -22.06
C VAL A 298 -34.16 -11.87 -20.88
N ILE A 299 -33.87 -11.41 -19.67
CA ILE A 299 -34.19 -12.15 -18.43
C ILE A 299 -35.65 -11.85 -18.07
N LEU A 300 -36.51 -12.85 -18.16
CA LEU A 300 -37.95 -12.74 -17.90
C LEU A 300 -38.30 -12.94 -16.42
N ALA A 301 -37.57 -13.83 -15.72
CA ALA A 301 -37.80 -14.11 -14.31
C ALA A 301 -36.50 -14.42 -13.57
N ILE A 302 -36.47 -14.07 -12.29
CA ILE A 302 -35.39 -14.35 -11.33
C ILE A 302 -36.03 -15.05 -10.13
N ASP A 303 -35.57 -16.26 -9.80
CA ASP A 303 -36.12 -17.11 -8.74
C ASP A 303 -37.66 -17.26 -8.82
N GLY A 304 -38.16 -17.46 -10.04
CA GLY A 304 -39.59 -17.62 -10.31
C GLY A 304 -40.41 -16.32 -10.26
N LYS A 305 -39.82 -15.19 -9.87
CA LYS A 305 -40.48 -13.87 -9.92
C LYS A 305 -40.24 -13.23 -11.28
N ASN A 306 -41.30 -12.86 -11.98
CA ASN A 306 -41.20 -12.07 -13.20
C ASN A 306 -40.51 -10.74 -12.90
N VAL A 307 -39.61 -10.32 -13.77
CA VAL A 307 -38.87 -9.07 -13.65
C VAL A 307 -39.15 -8.17 -14.85
N GLY A 308 -38.98 -6.87 -14.66
CA GLY A 308 -39.13 -5.85 -15.69
C GLY A 308 -38.44 -4.55 -15.26
N PRO A 309 -38.53 -3.50 -16.10
CA PRO A 309 -37.82 -2.23 -15.87
C PRO A 309 -38.09 -1.59 -14.50
N ASP A 310 -39.31 -1.73 -13.96
CA ASP A 310 -39.73 -1.15 -12.68
C ASP A 310 -39.51 -2.08 -11.48
N THR A 311 -38.91 -3.25 -11.67
CA THR A 311 -38.70 -4.21 -10.59
C THR A 311 -37.56 -3.75 -9.68
N ASP A 312 -37.83 -3.65 -8.37
CA ASP A 312 -36.77 -3.53 -7.37
C ASP A 312 -35.97 -4.84 -7.29
N LEU A 313 -34.84 -4.85 -7.99
CA LEU A 313 -33.93 -5.99 -8.01
C LEU A 313 -33.33 -6.29 -6.65
N THR A 314 -33.25 -5.32 -5.72
CA THR A 314 -32.68 -5.59 -4.39
C THR A 314 -33.59 -6.50 -3.57
N ALA A 315 -34.91 -6.35 -3.69
CA ALA A 315 -35.89 -7.23 -3.04
C ALA A 315 -35.83 -8.70 -3.53
N ILE A 316 -35.19 -8.95 -4.68
CA ILE A 316 -35.04 -10.30 -5.26
C ILE A 316 -33.60 -10.82 -5.06
N LEU A 317 -32.60 -9.96 -5.26
CA LEU A 317 -31.19 -10.34 -5.27
C LEU A 317 -30.54 -10.28 -3.89
N ASN A 318 -31.19 -9.69 -2.88
CA ASN A 318 -30.71 -9.77 -1.50
C ASN A 318 -30.83 -11.20 -0.97
N GLY A 319 -29.77 -11.66 -0.31
CA GLY A 319 -29.72 -12.94 0.39
C GLY A 319 -28.31 -13.52 0.45
N PRO A 320 -28.16 -14.79 0.85
CA PRO A 320 -26.87 -15.46 0.88
C PRO A 320 -26.22 -15.50 -0.50
N LEU A 321 -24.99 -14.97 -0.65
CA LEU A 321 -24.25 -15.09 -1.93
C LEU A 321 -23.90 -16.54 -2.29
N ALA A 322 -24.02 -17.46 -1.32
CA ALA A 322 -23.85 -18.90 -1.52
C ALA A 322 -25.10 -19.59 -2.09
N ARG A 323 -26.20 -18.88 -2.36
CA ARG A 323 -27.38 -19.46 -3.01
C ARG A 323 -27.22 -19.48 -4.51
N ASP A 324 -27.80 -20.47 -5.17
CA ASP A 324 -27.95 -20.45 -6.61
C ASP A 324 -29.19 -19.63 -6.99
N ILE A 325 -29.13 -18.95 -8.15
CA ILE A 325 -30.22 -18.13 -8.69
C ILE A 325 -30.74 -18.80 -9.96
N SER A 326 -32.05 -19.03 -10.00
CA SER A 326 -32.75 -19.52 -11.19
C SER A 326 -33.16 -18.34 -12.07
N LEU A 327 -32.89 -18.43 -13.37
CA LEU A 327 -33.20 -17.41 -14.36
C LEU A 327 -34.00 -18.03 -15.50
N LYS A 328 -35.10 -17.38 -15.89
CA LYS A 328 -35.78 -17.62 -17.16
C LYS A 328 -35.29 -16.62 -18.18
N VAL A 329 -34.67 -17.08 -19.27
CA VAL A 329 -34.03 -16.24 -20.29
C VAL A 329 -34.64 -16.51 -21.66
N LYS A 330 -34.96 -15.44 -22.38
CA LYS A 330 -35.44 -15.46 -23.77
C LYS A 330 -34.32 -15.02 -24.71
N ASP A 331 -34.04 -15.83 -25.72
CA ASP A 331 -33.06 -15.52 -26.76
C ASP A 331 -33.63 -14.59 -27.85
N ALA A 332 -32.79 -14.23 -28.83
CA ALA A 332 -33.19 -13.35 -29.94
C ALA A 332 -34.18 -14.01 -30.92
N GLN A 333 -34.26 -15.35 -30.93
CA GLN A 333 -35.18 -16.14 -31.75
C GLN A 333 -36.53 -16.33 -31.05
N GLY A 334 -36.62 -15.92 -29.78
CA GLY A 334 -37.82 -16.02 -28.96
C GLY A 334 -37.93 -17.32 -28.16
N ASN A 335 -36.90 -18.18 -28.19
CA ASN A 335 -36.89 -19.40 -27.38
C ASN A 335 -36.59 -19.04 -25.92
N GLU A 336 -37.33 -19.68 -25.02
CA GLU A 336 -37.13 -19.53 -23.58
C GLU A 336 -36.34 -20.72 -23.03
N ARG A 337 -35.44 -20.43 -22.09
CA ARG A 337 -34.71 -21.45 -21.35
C ARG A 337 -34.59 -21.06 -19.89
N ASP A 338 -34.67 -22.06 -19.03
CA ASP A 338 -34.32 -21.91 -17.62
C ASP A 338 -32.84 -22.25 -17.42
N LEU A 339 -32.15 -21.47 -16.60
CA LEU A 339 -30.77 -21.73 -16.23
C LEU A 339 -30.53 -21.34 -14.78
N VAL A 340 -29.53 -21.97 -14.18
CA VAL A 340 -29.13 -21.71 -12.80
C VAL A 340 -27.70 -21.21 -12.78
N LEU A 341 -27.43 -20.15 -12.03
CA LEU A 341 -26.07 -19.67 -11.79
C LEU A 341 -25.83 -19.33 -10.32
N ARG A 342 -24.60 -19.54 -9.87
CA ARG A 342 -24.11 -19.01 -8.59
C ARG A 342 -23.74 -17.53 -8.82
N PRO A 343 -24.36 -16.56 -8.12
CA PRO A 343 -24.06 -15.15 -8.33
C PRO A 343 -22.68 -14.78 -7.77
N ILE A 344 -22.29 -13.53 -8.05
CA ILE A 344 -21.09 -12.91 -7.50
C ILE A 344 -21.46 -11.69 -6.65
N SER A 345 -20.53 -11.22 -5.83
CA SER A 345 -20.71 -9.95 -5.12
C SER A 345 -20.54 -8.75 -6.04
N TYR A 346 -21.02 -7.58 -5.62
CA TYR A 346 -20.76 -6.32 -6.30
C TYR A 346 -19.25 -6.02 -6.45
N ILE A 347 -18.44 -6.35 -5.43
CA ILE A 347 -16.98 -6.16 -5.46
C ILE A 347 -16.35 -7.01 -6.56
N GLN A 348 -16.76 -8.27 -6.69
CA GLN A 348 -16.31 -9.15 -7.77
C GLN A 348 -16.74 -8.63 -9.14
N ALA A 349 -18.00 -8.20 -9.27
CA ALA A 349 -18.50 -7.61 -10.52
C ALA A 349 -17.71 -6.35 -10.93
N ARG A 350 -17.39 -5.46 -9.97
CA ARG A 350 -16.55 -4.29 -10.18
C ARG A 350 -15.13 -4.67 -10.65
N SER A 351 -14.53 -5.71 -10.07
CA SER A 351 -13.22 -6.21 -10.48
C SER A 351 -13.24 -6.75 -11.92
N LEU A 352 -14.26 -7.53 -12.29
CA LEU A 352 -14.42 -8.03 -13.66
C LEU A 352 -14.66 -6.90 -14.67
N LEU A 353 -15.40 -5.86 -14.27
CA LEU A 353 -15.64 -4.68 -15.09
C LEU A 353 -14.36 -3.87 -15.29
N TYR A 354 -13.54 -3.71 -14.25
CA TYR A 354 -12.22 -3.10 -14.37
C TYR A 354 -11.31 -3.86 -15.35
N ASP A 355 -11.23 -5.19 -15.23
CA ASP A 355 -10.45 -6.03 -16.14
C ASP A 355 -10.98 -6.00 -17.58
N LYS A 356 -12.29 -5.76 -17.77
CA LYS A 356 -12.87 -5.50 -19.08
C LYS A 356 -12.44 -4.15 -19.62
N TRP A 357 -12.57 -3.08 -18.83
CA TRP A 357 -12.18 -1.74 -19.21
C TRP A 357 -10.71 -1.64 -19.64
N VAL A 358 -9.78 -2.26 -18.89
CA VAL A 358 -8.35 -2.31 -19.30
C VAL A 358 -8.17 -3.02 -20.64
N ARG A 359 -8.86 -4.14 -20.88
CA ARG A 359 -8.77 -4.87 -22.16
C ARG A 359 -9.35 -4.07 -23.32
N ASP A 360 -10.50 -3.44 -23.12
CA ASP A 360 -11.14 -2.60 -24.14
C ASP A 360 -10.21 -1.44 -24.52
N ASN A 361 -9.56 -0.79 -23.54
CA ASN A 361 -8.60 0.28 -23.80
C ASN A 361 -7.35 -0.21 -24.54
N ARG A 362 -6.81 -1.39 -24.19
CA ARG A 362 -5.72 -2.01 -24.95
C ARG A 362 -6.08 -2.24 -26.40
N GLN A 363 -7.25 -2.83 -26.65
CA GLN A 363 -7.75 -3.05 -28.00
C GLN A 363 -7.89 -1.71 -28.74
N ARG A 364 -8.44 -0.68 -28.08
CA ARG A 364 -8.61 0.63 -28.69
C ARG A 364 -7.28 1.28 -29.08
N VAL A 365 -6.26 1.18 -28.24
CA VAL A 365 -4.91 1.68 -28.55
C VAL A 365 -4.26 0.89 -29.67
N GLU A 366 -4.43 -0.43 -29.69
CA GLU A 366 -3.97 -1.30 -30.79
C GLU A 366 -4.58 -0.83 -32.13
N GLU A 367 -5.90 -0.65 -32.18
CA GLU A 367 -6.62 -0.20 -33.38
C GLU A 367 -6.17 1.19 -33.83
N LEU A 368 -6.15 2.17 -32.92
CA LEU A 368 -5.79 3.56 -33.24
C LEU A 368 -4.34 3.71 -33.67
N SER A 369 -3.44 2.91 -33.11
CA SER A 369 -2.00 2.97 -33.42
C SER A 369 -1.55 2.01 -34.52
N LYS A 370 -2.48 1.24 -35.10
CA LYS A 370 -2.17 0.14 -36.04
C LYS A 370 -1.16 -0.85 -35.45
N GLY A 371 -1.34 -1.17 -34.18
CA GLY A 371 -0.53 -2.09 -33.39
C GLY A 371 0.87 -1.62 -32.99
N ARG A 372 1.17 -0.33 -33.14
CA ARG A 372 2.52 0.21 -32.85
C ARG A 372 2.70 0.66 -31.41
N LEU A 373 1.63 0.94 -30.67
CA LEU A 373 1.69 1.43 -29.29
C LEU A 373 1.09 0.40 -28.33
N GLY A 374 1.64 0.32 -27.12
CA GLY A 374 1.07 -0.47 -26.03
C GLY A 374 0.31 0.40 -25.03
N TYR A 375 -0.54 -0.24 -24.24
CA TYR A 375 -1.31 0.41 -23.17
C TYR A 375 -1.25 -0.41 -21.88
N LEU A 376 -1.02 0.28 -20.77
CA LEU A 376 -1.14 -0.25 -19.43
C LEU A 376 -1.83 0.76 -18.52
N HIS A 377 -2.46 0.27 -17.47
CA HIS A 377 -3.09 1.09 -16.45
C HIS A 377 -2.55 0.72 -15.07
N ILE A 378 -2.11 1.74 -14.33
CA ILE A 378 -1.60 1.59 -12.97
C ILE A 378 -2.73 1.99 -12.03
N SER A 379 -3.41 1.01 -11.42
CA SER A 379 -4.59 1.26 -10.59
C SER A 379 -4.32 1.80 -9.19
N ALA A 380 -3.11 1.61 -8.68
CA ALA A 380 -2.68 2.07 -7.37
C ALA A 380 -1.15 2.21 -7.35
N MET A 381 -0.60 3.03 -6.46
CA MET A 381 0.85 3.10 -6.22
C MET A 381 1.26 2.10 -5.14
N SER A 382 1.09 0.81 -5.42
CA SER A 382 1.40 -0.29 -4.52
C SER A 382 2.37 -1.28 -5.15
N MET A 383 3.10 -2.06 -4.34
CA MET A 383 4.02 -3.07 -4.88
C MET A 383 3.35 -4.09 -5.81
N PRO A 384 2.14 -4.61 -5.53
CA PRO A 384 1.43 -5.46 -6.49
C PRO A 384 1.15 -4.77 -7.84
N SER A 385 0.77 -3.48 -7.82
CA SER A 385 0.57 -2.71 -9.06
C SER A 385 1.88 -2.44 -9.79
N PHE A 386 2.98 -2.22 -9.06
CA PHE A 386 4.32 -2.07 -9.63
C PHE A 386 4.82 -3.37 -10.29
N GLN A 387 4.66 -4.51 -9.64
CA GLN A 387 5.02 -5.83 -10.20
C GLN A 387 4.25 -6.10 -11.50
N LYS A 388 2.93 -5.84 -11.49
CA LYS A 388 2.11 -5.91 -12.70
C LYS A 388 2.57 -4.94 -13.79
N PHE A 389 2.98 -3.73 -13.42
CA PHE A 389 3.56 -2.78 -14.37
C PHE A 389 4.84 -3.34 -15.00
N GLU A 390 5.75 -3.95 -14.24
CA GLU A 390 6.95 -4.59 -14.78
C GLU A 390 6.61 -5.74 -15.75
N GLU A 391 5.65 -6.59 -15.40
CA GLU A 391 5.12 -7.65 -16.28
C GLU A 391 4.53 -7.07 -17.58
N GLU A 392 3.85 -5.93 -17.50
CA GLU A 392 3.20 -5.26 -18.62
C GLU A 392 4.17 -4.46 -19.50
N LEU A 393 5.31 -3.99 -18.96
CA LEU A 393 6.40 -3.48 -19.78
C LEU A 393 6.90 -4.55 -20.77
N CYS A 394 6.91 -5.82 -20.35
CA CYS A 394 7.20 -6.95 -21.22
C CYS A 394 6.00 -7.32 -22.11
N SER A 395 4.86 -7.67 -21.52
CA SER A 395 3.73 -8.26 -22.26
C SER A 395 2.97 -7.27 -23.14
N ALA A 396 2.76 -6.03 -22.68
CA ALA A 396 2.10 -4.98 -23.45
C ALA A 396 3.09 -4.10 -24.25
N GLY A 397 4.37 -4.06 -23.84
CA GLY A 397 5.42 -3.30 -24.52
C GLY A 397 6.20 -4.06 -25.60
N ALA A 398 6.16 -5.40 -25.60
CA ALA A 398 6.87 -6.20 -26.60
C ALA A 398 6.49 -5.79 -28.03
N GLY A 399 7.51 -5.50 -28.85
CA GLY A 399 7.35 -5.06 -30.23
C GLY A 399 6.79 -3.64 -30.42
N LYS A 400 6.36 -2.94 -29.35
CA LYS A 400 5.77 -1.61 -29.45
C LYS A 400 6.83 -0.51 -29.53
N ASP A 401 6.50 0.58 -30.20
CA ASP A 401 7.34 1.77 -30.36
C ASP A 401 7.21 2.76 -29.21
N GLY A 402 6.11 2.71 -28.45
CA GLY A 402 5.82 3.59 -27.32
C GLY A 402 4.75 2.99 -26.42
N LEU A 403 4.62 3.53 -25.20
CA LEU A 403 3.61 3.11 -24.23
C LEU A 403 2.73 4.28 -23.77
N ILE A 404 1.42 4.03 -23.73
CA ILE A 404 0.48 4.84 -22.95
C ILE A 404 0.41 4.25 -21.54
N ILE A 405 0.73 5.07 -20.55
CA ILE A 405 0.66 4.73 -19.13
C ILE A 405 -0.51 5.50 -18.53
N ASP A 406 -1.59 4.82 -18.23
CA ASP A 406 -2.79 5.44 -17.68
C ASP A 406 -2.76 5.37 -16.14
N VAL A 407 -2.81 6.54 -15.49
CA VAL A 407 -2.92 6.71 -14.02
C VAL A 407 -4.21 7.42 -13.62
N ARG A 408 -5.19 7.56 -14.53
CA ARG A 408 -6.54 8.04 -14.20
C ARG A 408 -7.16 7.10 -13.16
N GLU A 409 -7.93 7.62 -12.21
CA GLU A 409 -8.54 6.81 -11.13
C GLU A 409 -7.56 6.10 -10.18
N ASN A 410 -6.26 6.40 -10.24
CA ASN A 410 -5.26 5.86 -9.33
C ASN A 410 -5.28 6.64 -8.00
N GLY A 411 -5.67 5.96 -6.91
CA GLY A 411 -5.80 6.56 -5.58
C GLY A 411 -4.50 6.81 -4.81
N GLY A 412 -3.33 6.59 -5.42
CA GLY A 412 -2.01 6.83 -4.81
C GLY A 412 -1.46 5.64 -4.03
N GLY A 413 -0.54 5.91 -3.10
CA GLY A 413 0.33 4.92 -2.43
C GLY A 413 1.77 5.42 -2.30
N SER A 414 2.78 4.64 -2.69
CA SER A 414 4.21 4.99 -2.46
C SER A 414 5.22 4.48 -3.51
N THR A 415 4.78 4.01 -4.68
CA THR A 415 5.66 3.39 -5.70
C THR A 415 6.05 4.27 -6.88
N ALA A 416 5.80 5.59 -6.84
CA ALA A 416 6.19 6.49 -7.92
C ALA A 416 7.68 6.40 -8.27
N ASP A 417 8.58 6.38 -7.29
CA ASP A 417 10.03 6.29 -7.53
C ASP A 417 10.48 4.94 -8.09
N HIS A 418 9.77 3.86 -7.79
CA HIS A 418 9.99 2.56 -8.44
C HIS A 418 9.64 2.64 -9.93
N LEU A 419 8.49 3.25 -10.28
CA LEU A 419 8.10 3.50 -11.67
C LEU A 419 9.13 4.39 -12.38
N LEU A 420 9.58 5.47 -11.73
CA LEU A 420 10.59 6.36 -12.30
C LEU A 420 11.90 5.63 -12.54
N THR A 421 12.37 4.80 -11.59
CA THR A 421 13.57 3.98 -11.79
C THR A 421 13.46 3.08 -13.01
N ALA A 422 12.30 2.47 -13.25
CA ALA A 422 12.04 1.66 -14.43
C ALA A 422 11.99 2.48 -15.75
N LEU A 423 11.60 3.75 -15.66
CA LEU A 423 11.35 4.61 -16.81
C LEU A 423 12.51 5.55 -17.16
N THR A 424 13.37 5.91 -16.22
CA THR A 424 14.37 6.99 -16.39
C THR A 424 15.82 6.52 -16.27
N GLN A 425 16.06 5.21 -16.10
CA GLN A 425 17.42 4.70 -15.95
C GLN A 425 18.29 5.05 -17.18
N PRO A 426 19.41 5.78 -16.99
CA PRO A 426 20.25 6.23 -18.09
C PRO A 426 20.95 5.05 -18.79
N ARG A 427 21.00 5.09 -20.12
CA ARG A 427 21.84 4.20 -20.92
C ARG A 427 23.20 4.85 -21.13
N HIS A 428 24.26 4.21 -20.64
CA HIS A 428 25.64 4.68 -20.82
C HIS A 428 26.38 3.98 -21.98
N ALA A 429 25.76 2.95 -22.58
CA ALA A 429 26.36 2.20 -23.68
C ALA A 429 25.30 1.56 -24.60
N ILE A 430 25.76 1.12 -25.77
CA ILE A 430 25.05 0.23 -26.68
C ILE A 430 25.79 -1.09 -26.69
N THR A 431 25.08 -2.18 -26.42
CA THR A 431 25.60 -3.54 -26.50
C THR A 431 25.06 -4.22 -27.74
N VAL A 432 25.89 -5.00 -28.44
CA VAL A 432 25.49 -5.80 -29.59
C VAL A 432 26.00 -7.20 -29.36
N GLY A 433 25.10 -8.19 -29.26
CA GLY A 433 25.49 -9.60 -29.25
C GLY A 433 26.02 -10.02 -30.62
N ARG A 434 26.73 -11.16 -30.71
CA ARG A 434 27.34 -11.64 -31.97
C ARG A 434 26.38 -11.59 -33.16
N ASP A 435 25.15 -12.06 -32.95
CA ASP A 435 24.08 -12.14 -33.94
C ASP A 435 22.82 -11.35 -33.50
N GLY A 436 22.99 -10.44 -32.54
CA GLY A 436 21.89 -9.73 -31.89
C GLY A 436 21.69 -8.31 -32.42
N LEU A 437 20.49 -7.77 -32.21
CA LEU A 437 20.22 -6.35 -32.45
C LEU A 437 20.90 -5.47 -31.38
N PRO A 438 21.26 -4.23 -31.71
CA PRO A 438 21.76 -3.27 -30.72
C PRO A 438 20.76 -3.02 -29.58
N GLY A 439 21.23 -3.04 -28.35
CA GLY A 439 20.39 -2.91 -27.16
C GLY A 439 21.19 -2.55 -25.91
N TYR A 440 20.58 -2.75 -24.75
CA TYR A 440 21.28 -2.79 -23.46
C TYR A 440 20.71 -3.98 -22.68
N PRO A 441 21.52 -4.81 -21.99
CA PRO A 441 21.04 -6.04 -21.37
C PRO A 441 20.08 -5.72 -20.21
N GLN A 442 18.88 -6.32 -20.21
CA GLN A 442 17.86 -6.09 -19.18
C GLN A 442 18.21 -6.80 -17.86
N ASP A 443 18.93 -7.92 -17.92
CA ASP A 443 19.45 -8.68 -16.78
C ASP A 443 20.47 -7.89 -15.92
N ARG A 444 21.00 -6.79 -16.46
CA ARG A 444 21.92 -5.88 -15.75
C ARG A 444 21.23 -4.70 -15.09
N LYS A 445 19.89 -4.66 -15.12
CA LYS A 445 19.08 -3.58 -14.55
C LYS A 445 18.37 -4.07 -13.30
N VAL A 446 18.13 -3.16 -12.37
CA VAL A 446 17.44 -3.47 -11.12
C VAL A 446 15.98 -3.86 -11.38
N TYR A 447 15.34 -3.15 -12.31
CA TYR A 447 13.97 -3.40 -12.76
C TYR A 447 13.92 -3.64 -14.25
N THR A 448 12.80 -4.21 -14.70
CA THR A 448 12.45 -4.18 -16.13
C THR A 448 12.30 -2.71 -16.54
N THR A 449 12.95 -2.31 -17.65
CA THR A 449 12.95 -0.89 -18.04
C THR A 449 12.42 -0.59 -19.43
N TRP A 450 11.85 0.60 -19.55
CA TRP A 450 11.32 1.14 -20.80
C TRP A 450 11.99 2.46 -21.18
N ASN A 451 12.75 2.43 -22.29
CA ASN A 451 13.53 3.59 -22.76
C ASN A 451 12.92 4.28 -24.00
N LYS A 452 11.85 3.72 -24.57
CA LYS A 452 11.15 4.33 -25.72
C LYS A 452 10.16 5.41 -25.24
N PRO A 453 9.58 6.22 -26.13
CA PRO A 453 8.61 7.26 -25.75
C PRO A 453 7.44 6.74 -24.93
N ILE A 454 6.93 7.61 -24.06
CA ILE A 454 5.72 7.37 -23.26
C ILE A 454 4.83 8.61 -23.29
N VAL A 455 3.53 8.38 -23.12
CA VAL A 455 2.56 9.41 -22.73
C VAL A 455 1.86 8.91 -21.47
N VAL A 456 1.63 9.81 -20.53
CA VAL A 456 0.91 9.52 -19.28
C VAL A 456 -0.47 10.14 -19.33
N LEU A 457 -1.50 9.35 -19.04
CA LEU A 457 -2.86 9.86 -18.87
C LEU A 457 -3.13 10.10 -17.38
N CYS A 458 -3.63 11.29 -17.03
CA CYS A 458 -4.01 11.62 -15.66
C CYS A 458 -5.35 12.38 -15.62
N ASN A 459 -6.00 12.37 -14.46
CA ASN A 459 -7.20 13.15 -14.23
C ASN A 459 -7.30 13.63 -12.77
N GLN A 460 -8.41 14.29 -12.43
CA GLN A 460 -8.67 14.81 -11.09
C GLN A 460 -8.72 13.71 -10.01
N ASN A 461 -8.86 12.45 -10.40
CA ASN A 461 -8.87 11.29 -9.50
C ASN A 461 -7.48 10.62 -9.37
N SER A 462 -6.48 11.05 -10.14
CA SER A 462 -5.08 10.67 -9.94
C SER A 462 -4.55 11.33 -8.67
N TYR A 463 -4.65 10.64 -7.54
CA TYR A 463 -4.48 11.21 -6.20
C TYR A 463 -3.11 10.85 -5.58
N SER A 464 -2.57 11.72 -4.73
CA SER A 464 -1.39 11.44 -3.90
C SER A 464 -0.19 11.01 -4.74
N ASN A 465 0.39 9.83 -4.49
CA ASN A 465 1.59 9.40 -5.19
C ASN A 465 1.41 9.20 -6.71
N ALA A 466 0.17 9.08 -7.22
CA ALA A 466 -0.13 9.14 -8.66
C ALA A 466 0.03 10.56 -9.25
N GLU A 467 -0.29 11.58 -8.46
CA GLU A 467 -0.04 12.97 -8.79
C GLU A 467 1.45 13.31 -8.71
N ILE A 468 2.16 12.82 -7.69
CA ILE A 468 3.63 12.95 -7.59
C ILE A 468 4.29 12.36 -8.84
N PHE A 469 3.87 11.16 -9.27
CA PHE A 469 4.34 10.57 -10.53
C PHE A 469 4.04 11.45 -11.75
N SER A 470 2.83 12.00 -11.83
CA SER A 470 2.40 12.90 -12.92
C SER A 470 3.29 14.15 -13.00
N HIS A 471 3.53 14.81 -11.87
CA HIS A 471 4.49 15.91 -11.77
C HIS A 471 5.91 15.50 -12.16
N ALA A 472 6.40 14.36 -11.65
CA ALA A 472 7.76 13.88 -11.94
C ALA A 472 8.00 13.63 -13.43
N ILE A 473 7.00 13.11 -14.16
CA ILE A 473 7.11 12.89 -15.61
C ILE A 473 7.34 14.20 -16.37
N LYS A 474 6.65 15.28 -15.95
CA LYS A 474 6.86 16.63 -16.50
C LYS A 474 8.22 17.19 -16.09
N THR A 475 8.54 17.16 -14.80
CA THR A 475 9.78 17.72 -14.24
C THR A 475 11.01 17.09 -14.88
N LEU A 476 11.01 15.77 -15.06
CA LEU A 476 12.10 15.01 -15.68
C LEU A 476 12.05 15.03 -17.21
N LYS A 477 11.06 15.68 -17.82
CA LYS A 477 10.81 15.70 -19.27
C LYS A 477 10.80 14.29 -19.88
N ARG A 478 10.24 13.32 -19.15
CA ARG A 478 10.27 11.90 -19.55
C ARG A 478 9.20 11.57 -20.59
N GLY A 479 8.09 12.29 -20.60
CA GLY A 479 6.99 12.13 -21.53
C GLY A 479 5.99 13.27 -21.41
N LYS A 480 4.94 13.25 -22.22
CA LYS A 480 3.84 14.21 -22.14
C LYS A 480 2.72 13.70 -21.25
N LEU A 481 2.04 14.62 -20.57
CA LEU A 481 0.78 14.35 -19.87
C LEU A 481 -0.42 14.77 -20.71
N VAL A 482 -1.45 13.93 -20.75
CA VAL A 482 -2.72 14.18 -21.44
C VAL A 482 -3.87 13.88 -20.48
N GLY A 483 -4.87 14.76 -20.40
CA GLY A 483 -6.04 14.54 -19.56
C GLY A 483 -6.53 15.80 -18.90
N VAL A 484 -6.76 15.81 -17.59
CA VAL A 484 -7.15 17.03 -16.84
C VAL A 484 -6.23 17.23 -15.63
N PRO A 485 -6.13 18.47 -15.10
CA PRO A 485 -5.37 18.71 -13.88
C PRO A 485 -5.76 17.75 -12.77
N THR A 486 -4.75 17.21 -12.09
CA THR A 486 -4.95 16.41 -10.89
C THR A 486 -5.34 17.31 -9.70
N ALA A 487 -5.73 16.75 -8.56
CA ALA A 487 -6.41 17.49 -7.50
C ALA A 487 -5.52 18.42 -6.64
N GLY A 488 -4.20 18.23 -6.60
CA GLY A 488 -3.33 18.96 -5.67
C GLY A 488 -3.32 18.34 -4.28
N GLY A 489 -3.28 17.02 -4.16
CA GLY A 489 -3.39 16.34 -2.87
C GLY A 489 -2.25 15.38 -2.62
N VAL A 490 -1.13 15.85 -2.05
CA VAL A 490 0.16 15.12 -2.05
C VAL A 490 0.91 15.13 -0.72
N ILE A 491 0.38 15.74 0.35
CA ILE A 491 1.07 15.69 1.65
C ILE A 491 1.22 14.22 2.09
N SER A 492 2.47 13.80 2.32
CA SER A 492 2.71 12.44 2.80
C SER A 492 2.20 12.29 4.21
N THR A 493 1.51 11.17 4.47
CA THR A 493 0.76 10.98 5.70
C THR A 493 1.13 9.68 6.39
N GLY A 494 1.25 9.76 7.71
CA GLY A 494 1.18 8.62 8.61
C GLY A 494 -0.20 8.54 9.26
N ALA A 495 -0.26 7.89 10.41
CA ALA A 495 -1.45 7.89 11.26
C ALA A 495 -1.06 7.80 12.74
N ALA A 496 -1.94 8.29 13.61
CA ALA A 496 -1.80 8.22 15.05
C ALA A 496 -3.11 7.72 15.68
N MET A 497 -2.99 6.92 16.73
CA MET A 497 -4.13 6.50 17.54
C MET A 497 -4.54 7.62 18.49
N VAL A 498 -5.82 7.94 18.53
CA VAL A 498 -6.41 8.87 19.50
C VAL A 498 -7.14 8.02 20.54
N GLN A 499 -6.44 7.75 21.64
CA GLN A 499 -6.91 6.86 22.70
C GLN A 499 -7.39 5.51 22.13
N ASP A 500 -8.50 5.00 22.65
CA ASP A 500 -9.25 3.83 22.19
C ASP A 500 -10.43 4.23 21.27
N LEU A 501 -10.46 5.46 20.76
CA LEU A 501 -11.61 5.98 20.00
C LEU A 501 -11.45 5.84 18.49
N GLY A 502 -10.26 6.13 17.96
CA GLY A 502 -10.06 6.13 16.51
C GLY A 502 -8.64 6.44 16.06
N MET A 503 -8.48 6.41 14.75
CA MET A 503 -7.22 6.69 14.08
C MET A 503 -7.30 8.01 13.32
N LEU A 504 -6.40 8.93 13.66
CA LEU A 504 -6.18 10.20 12.99
C LEU A 504 -5.14 10.02 11.88
N ARG A 505 -5.42 10.48 10.66
CA ARG A 505 -4.40 10.63 9.62
C ARG A 505 -3.52 11.83 9.94
N MET A 506 -2.22 11.67 9.70
CA MET A 506 -1.18 12.62 10.08
C MET A 506 -0.36 13.05 8.87
N PRO A 507 -0.82 14.04 8.08
CA PRO A 507 -0.07 14.59 6.95
C PRO A 507 1.06 15.51 7.46
N SER A 508 2.32 15.13 7.21
CA SER A 508 3.47 15.74 7.88
C SER A 508 4.64 16.11 6.97
N ARG A 509 4.56 15.80 5.67
CA ARG A 509 5.64 16.11 4.72
C ARG A 509 5.06 16.61 3.40
N GLY A 510 5.30 17.89 3.13
CA GLY A 510 4.98 18.54 1.86
C GLY A 510 5.87 18.08 0.73
N TRP A 511 5.37 18.20 -0.50
CA TRP A 511 6.12 17.95 -1.73
C TRP A 511 6.20 19.24 -2.52
N TYR A 512 7.38 19.55 -3.04
CA TYR A 512 7.64 20.80 -3.75
C TYR A 512 8.25 20.50 -5.11
N THR A 513 7.85 21.25 -6.13
CA THR A 513 8.38 21.10 -7.48
C THR A 513 9.85 21.54 -7.53
N LEU A 514 10.70 20.74 -8.17
CA LEU A 514 12.15 21.01 -8.22
C LEU A 514 12.50 22.26 -9.06
N ASN A 515 11.64 22.64 -10.01
CA ASN A 515 11.96 23.72 -10.96
C ASN A 515 11.83 25.12 -10.34
N ASP A 516 10.87 25.31 -9.45
CA ASP A 516 10.45 26.63 -8.92
C ASP A 516 10.16 26.60 -7.41
N GLY A 517 10.21 25.44 -6.76
CA GLY A 517 9.99 25.30 -5.32
C GLY A 517 8.54 25.48 -4.88
N LEU A 518 7.58 25.47 -5.80
CA LEU A 518 6.16 25.60 -5.47
C LEU A 518 5.65 24.37 -4.70
N ASP A 519 4.84 24.62 -3.67
CA ASP A 519 4.13 23.55 -2.96
C ASP A 519 3.19 22.85 -3.94
N MET A 520 3.25 21.53 -3.97
CA MET A 520 2.40 20.71 -4.83
C MET A 520 1.02 20.48 -4.20
N GLU A 521 0.87 20.69 -2.90
CA GLU A 521 -0.43 20.71 -2.25
C GLU A 521 -1.27 21.89 -2.76
N LEU A 522 -2.55 21.61 -3.07
CA LEU A 522 -3.48 22.48 -3.80
C LEU A 522 -3.00 22.90 -5.21
N ASN A 523 -1.89 22.35 -5.70
CA ASN A 523 -1.29 22.65 -6.99
C ASN A 523 -1.05 21.35 -7.79
N GLY A 524 -2.14 20.79 -8.33
CA GLY A 524 -2.10 19.55 -9.09
C GLY A 524 -1.23 19.61 -10.34
N ALA A 525 -0.82 18.43 -10.83
CA ALA A 525 -0.06 18.28 -12.06
C ALA A 525 -0.95 18.69 -13.26
N VAL A 526 -0.57 19.78 -13.93
CA VAL A 526 -1.28 20.28 -15.12
C VAL A 526 -0.80 19.53 -16.37
N PRO A 527 -1.68 18.82 -17.11
CA PRO A 527 -1.30 18.13 -18.34
C PRO A 527 -0.72 19.06 -19.42
N ASP A 528 0.11 18.52 -20.31
CA ASP A 528 0.55 19.28 -21.49
C ASP A 528 -0.58 19.45 -22.52
N VAL A 529 -1.54 18.53 -22.52
CA VAL A 529 -2.76 18.60 -23.32
C VAL A 529 -3.98 18.37 -22.43
N ILE A 530 -4.75 19.44 -22.19
CA ILE A 530 -5.95 19.41 -21.35
C ILE A 530 -7.18 19.04 -22.20
N ILE A 531 -7.89 17.99 -21.80
CA ILE A 531 -9.13 17.51 -22.42
C ILE A 531 -10.09 17.04 -21.33
N TRP A 532 -11.21 17.74 -21.22
CA TRP A 532 -12.32 17.35 -20.35
C TRP A 532 -13.27 16.39 -21.10
N PRO A 533 -13.53 15.19 -20.57
CA PRO A 533 -14.57 14.32 -21.12
C PRO A 533 -15.94 15.00 -21.02
N LYS A 534 -16.75 14.92 -22.07
CA LYS A 534 -18.13 15.44 -22.00
C LYS A 534 -19.01 14.46 -21.22
N PRO A 535 -20.06 14.95 -20.54
CA PRO A 535 -21.03 14.08 -19.90
C PRO A 535 -21.59 13.05 -20.91
N GLY A 536 -21.50 11.76 -20.57
CA GLY A 536 -22.01 10.67 -21.40
C GLY A 536 -21.05 10.06 -22.41
N ASP A 537 -19.91 10.71 -22.73
CA ASP A 537 -18.96 10.18 -23.72
C ASP A 537 -18.32 8.84 -23.26
N LEU A 538 -17.77 8.80 -22.05
CA LEU A 538 -17.15 7.58 -21.50
C LEU A 538 -18.14 6.39 -21.42
N PRO A 539 -19.39 6.56 -20.90
CA PRO A 539 -20.41 5.51 -20.98
C PRO A 539 -20.75 5.03 -22.39
N GLN A 540 -20.63 5.89 -23.41
CA GLN A 540 -20.81 5.54 -24.83
C GLN A 540 -19.56 4.91 -25.47
N GLY A 541 -18.48 4.71 -24.71
CA GLY A 541 -17.21 4.18 -25.22
C GLY A 541 -16.35 5.21 -25.95
N LYS A 542 -16.66 6.51 -25.83
CA LYS A 542 -15.87 7.61 -26.38
C LYS A 542 -14.89 8.11 -25.31
N ASP A 543 -13.63 7.72 -25.44
CA ASP A 543 -12.54 8.21 -24.58
C ASP A 543 -11.64 9.16 -25.39
N GLU A 544 -12.00 10.45 -25.40
CA GLU A 544 -11.25 11.50 -26.12
C GLU A 544 -9.83 11.68 -25.54
N GLN A 545 -9.63 11.46 -24.24
CA GLN A 545 -8.31 11.55 -23.60
C GLN A 545 -7.39 10.43 -24.08
N LEU A 546 -7.89 9.19 -24.14
CA LEU A 546 -7.12 8.05 -24.66
C LEU A 546 -6.78 8.24 -26.15
N ALA A 547 -7.76 8.66 -26.95
CA ALA A 547 -7.53 8.93 -28.38
C ALA A 547 -6.47 10.02 -28.59
N LYS A 548 -6.52 11.10 -27.82
CA LYS A 548 -5.48 12.14 -27.87
C LYS A 548 -4.13 11.64 -27.39
N GLY A 549 -4.10 10.80 -26.35
CA GLY A 549 -2.87 10.15 -25.88
C GLY A 549 -2.18 9.35 -26.97
N VAL A 550 -2.95 8.60 -27.78
CA VAL A 550 -2.43 7.87 -28.95
C VAL A 550 -1.87 8.82 -30.00
N GLU A 551 -2.58 9.90 -30.32
CA GLU A 551 -2.12 10.91 -31.28
C GLU A 551 -0.79 11.54 -30.84
N VAL A 552 -0.71 12.03 -29.60
CA VAL A 552 0.48 12.67 -29.03
C VAL A 552 1.65 11.68 -29.00
N LEU A 553 1.43 10.46 -28.53
CA LEU A 553 2.50 9.46 -28.46
C LEU A 553 3.00 9.06 -29.85
N THR A 554 2.12 9.00 -30.85
CA THR A 554 2.52 8.73 -32.24
C THR A 554 3.47 9.81 -32.76
N ALA A 555 3.20 11.08 -32.47
CA ALA A 555 4.09 12.19 -32.82
C ALA A 555 5.44 12.11 -32.08
N GLU A 556 5.42 11.86 -30.76
CA GLU A 556 6.64 11.69 -29.94
C GLU A 556 7.50 10.51 -30.44
N VAL A 557 6.88 9.42 -30.87
CA VAL A 557 7.56 8.27 -31.50
C VAL A 557 8.21 8.65 -32.83
N ALA A 558 7.53 9.42 -33.67
CA ALA A 558 8.08 9.87 -34.94
C ALA A 558 9.33 10.74 -34.72
N GLU A 559 9.30 11.68 -33.76
CA GLU A 559 10.45 12.50 -33.41
C GLU A 559 11.58 11.68 -32.76
N TRP A 560 11.25 10.74 -31.88
CA TRP A 560 12.23 9.88 -31.24
C TRP A 560 13.00 9.02 -32.26
N LYS A 561 12.32 8.51 -33.30
CA LYS A 561 12.95 7.72 -34.37
C LYS A 561 13.88 8.52 -35.29
N LYS A 562 13.75 9.86 -35.32
CA LYS A 562 14.67 10.74 -36.07
C LYS A 562 16.02 10.93 -35.37
N LYS A 563 16.14 10.60 -34.08
CA LYS A 563 17.39 10.79 -33.32
C LYS A 563 18.48 9.88 -33.88
N PRO A 564 19.63 10.42 -34.33
CA PRO A 564 20.69 9.62 -34.91
C PRO A 564 21.29 8.68 -33.85
N LEU A 565 21.45 7.41 -34.21
CA LEU A 565 22.25 6.48 -33.42
C LEU A 565 23.73 6.64 -33.80
N PRO A 566 24.66 6.57 -32.83
CA PRO A 566 26.08 6.63 -33.14
C PRO A 566 26.46 5.45 -34.03
N LYS A 567 27.32 5.71 -35.04
CA LYS A 567 27.91 4.65 -35.84
C LYS A 567 28.81 3.80 -34.92
N LEU A 568 28.42 2.53 -34.74
CA LEU A 568 29.20 1.60 -33.95
C LEU A 568 30.53 1.31 -34.65
N LYS A 569 31.64 1.37 -33.90
CA LYS A 569 32.99 1.03 -34.38
C LYS A 569 33.54 -0.13 -33.56
N LYS A 570 33.75 -1.28 -34.20
CA LYS A 570 34.38 -2.45 -33.57
C LYS A 570 35.86 -2.17 -33.32
N ALA A 571 36.48 -2.94 -32.42
CA ALA A 571 37.91 -2.79 -32.10
C ALA A 571 38.80 -2.91 -33.36
N THR A 572 38.47 -3.83 -34.27
CA THR A 572 39.16 -4.04 -35.56
C THR A 572 38.98 -2.90 -36.57
N GLU A 573 38.00 -2.02 -36.35
CA GLU A 573 37.68 -0.89 -37.24
C GLU A 573 38.26 0.44 -36.72
N ARG A 574 38.92 0.41 -35.54
CA ARG A 574 39.68 1.55 -35.04
C ARG A 574 40.99 1.55 -35.83
N GLU A 575 41.34 2.68 -36.46
CA GLU A 575 42.60 2.84 -37.19
C GLU A 575 43.74 2.28 -36.36
N ALA A 576 44.57 1.42 -36.99
CA ALA A 576 45.80 0.98 -36.38
C ALA A 576 46.62 2.23 -36.10
N LYS A 577 46.75 2.60 -34.81
CA LYS A 577 47.83 3.50 -34.42
C LYS A 577 49.09 2.86 -34.98
N THR A 578 49.68 3.53 -35.96
CA THR A 578 50.93 3.17 -36.58
C THR A 578 51.90 2.82 -35.47
N THR A 579 52.18 1.54 -35.27
CA THR A 579 53.26 1.07 -34.42
C THR A 579 54.56 1.38 -35.16
N ALA A 580 54.90 2.66 -35.25
CA ALA A 580 56.26 3.06 -35.52
C ALA A 580 57.05 2.85 -34.22
N MET A 581 58.09 2.03 -34.33
CA MET A 581 59.18 1.82 -33.38
C MET A 581 58.86 1.06 -32.09
N ARG A 582 59.25 -0.22 -32.11
CA ARG A 582 60.22 -0.79 -31.17
C ARG A 582 60.88 -1.97 -31.90
N ASP A 583 61.90 -1.62 -32.68
CA ASP A 583 63.05 -2.49 -32.92
C ASP A 583 63.86 -2.61 -31.63
#